data_AF-A0A545SKD2-F1
#
_entry.id   AF-A0A545SKD2-F1
#
_cell.length_a   1.000
_cell.length_b   1.000
_cell.length_c   1.000
_cell.angle_alpha   90.00
_cell.angle_beta   90.00
_cell.angle_gamma   90.00
#
_symmetry.space_group_name_H-M   'P 1'
#
loop_
_entity.id
_entity.type
_entity.pdbx_description
1 polymer ?
#
loop_
_entity_poly.entity_id
_entity_poly.type
_entity_poly.pdbx_seq_one_letter_code
_entity_poly.pdbx_strand_id
1 'polypeptide(L)'
;MNLQDLREIDLENIGRAPLSVRLGMIGLLIAATIGLGYQMDIKDLLVQRDASQAKELDLKHQVEEKQRHAANLDAYKAQLADMERTFGALLRQLPNKKEAENLIVDVAQTSLANGLKNQQIQPGQEVIHDFYAELPYTLRLQGSFHQLAKFASDTAALPRIVTLHDFATTSSSKDLAMDDKELSLQITAKTYRYLEEGEAPKTDPKAKGKAAPKGKG
;
A
#
# COMPACT_ATOMS: atom_id res chain seq x y z
N MET A 1 -55.39 -37.56 55.61
CA MET A 1 -54.08 -38.16 55.30
C MET A 1 -53.03 -37.31 56.00
N ASN A 2 -52.31 -37.92 56.95
CA ASN A 2 -51.46 -37.22 57.92
C ASN A 2 -50.17 -36.70 57.28
N LEU A 3 -49.70 -35.53 57.71
CA LEU A 3 -48.46 -34.91 57.24
C LEU A 3 -47.18 -35.61 57.74
N GLN A 4 -47.32 -36.61 58.61
CA GLN A 4 -46.21 -37.35 59.20
C GLN A 4 -45.69 -38.46 58.26
N ASP A 5 -46.55 -39.02 57.39
CA ASP A 5 -46.16 -40.04 56.39
C ASP A 5 -45.32 -39.49 55.22
N LEU A 6 -45.27 -38.16 55.04
CA LEU A 6 -44.49 -37.52 53.98
C LEU A 6 -43.02 -37.29 54.36
N ARG A 7 -42.65 -37.47 55.64
CA ARG A 7 -41.30 -37.17 56.15
C ARG A 7 -40.39 -38.39 56.23
N GLU A 8 -40.93 -39.59 56.03
CA GLU A 8 -40.25 -40.88 56.17
C GLU A 8 -40.06 -41.60 54.81
N ILE A 9 -40.05 -40.83 53.70
CA ILE A 9 -39.73 -41.37 52.38
C ILE A 9 -38.20 -41.55 52.31
N ASP A 10 -37.78 -42.69 52.82
CA ASP A 10 -36.42 -43.22 52.72
C ASP A 10 -36.09 -43.46 51.24
N LEU A 11 -35.03 -42.80 50.76
CA LEU A 11 -34.63 -42.77 49.34
C LEU A 11 -34.31 -44.17 48.77
N GLU A 12 -34.13 -45.16 49.64
CA GLU A 12 -33.79 -46.54 49.33
C GLU A 12 -35.01 -47.46 49.11
N ASN A 13 -36.23 -47.03 49.50
CA ASN A 13 -37.47 -47.82 49.42
C ASN A 13 -38.54 -47.25 48.46
N ILE A 14 -38.11 -46.46 47.47
CA ILE A 14 -38.96 -45.85 46.42
C ILE A 14 -39.82 -46.86 45.65
N GLY A 15 -39.43 -48.14 45.62
CA GLY A 15 -40.15 -49.21 44.92
C GLY A 15 -41.44 -49.72 45.60
N ARG A 16 -41.65 -49.47 46.90
CA ARG A 16 -42.74 -50.07 47.71
C ARG A 16 -43.75 -49.07 48.30
N ALA A 17 -43.65 -47.79 47.93
CA ALA A 17 -44.54 -46.71 48.37
C ALA A 17 -46.01 -46.88 47.88
N PRO A 18 -47.01 -46.30 48.58
CA PRO A 18 -48.42 -46.40 48.19
C PRO A 18 -48.67 -45.83 46.78
N LEU A 19 -49.58 -46.47 46.03
CA LEU A 19 -49.79 -46.27 44.58
C LEU A 19 -49.93 -44.79 44.16
N SER A 20 -50.60 -43.98 44.96
CA SER A 20 -50.83 -42.55 44.70
C SER A 20 -49.54 -41.71 44.75
N VAL A 21 -48.62 -42.03 45.67
CA VAL A 21 -47.34 -41.31 45.79
C VAL A 21 -46.41 -41.67 44.63
N ARG A 22 -46.43 -42.94 44.20
CA ARG A 22 -45.67 -43.41 43.03
C ARG A 22 -46.14 -42.72 41.73
N LEU A 23 -47.44 -42.63 41.51
CA LEU A 23 -48.00 -41.91 40.36
C LEU A 23 -47.65 -40.41 40.40
N GLY A 24 -47.72 -39.78 41.58
CA GLY A 24 -47.34 -38.38 41.76
C GLY A 24 -45.88 -38.10 41.41
N MET A 25 -44.95 -38.93 41.89
CA MET A 25 -43.52 -38.80 41.57
C MET A 25 -43.21 -39.03 40.09
N ILE A 26 -43.84 -40.04 39.46
CA ILE A 26 -43.69 -40.27 38.02
C ILE A 26 -44.23 -39.09 37.22
N GLY A 27 -45.39 -38.55 37.59
CA GLY A 27 -45.96 -37.35 36.96
C GLY A 27 -45.05 -36.12 37.11
N LEU A 28 -44.45 -35.93 38.28
CA LEU A 28 -43.50 -34.83 38.51
C LEU A 28 -42.22 -35.01 37.69
N LEU A 29 -41.65 -36.21 37.63
CA LEU A 29 -40.49 -36.51 36.80
C LEU A 29 -40.78 -36.24 35.32
N ILE A 30 -41.91 -36.70 34.80
CA ILE A 30 -42.33 -36.46 33.42
C ILE A 30 -42.51 -34.95 33.17
N ALA A 31 -43.19 -34.23 34.06
CA ALA A 31 -43.38 -32.79 33.95
C ALA A 31 -42.05 -32.02 34.00
N ALA A 32 -41.10 -32.45 34.84
CA ALA A 32 -39.77 -31.87 34.93
C ALA A 32 -38.96 -32.12 33.65
N THR A 33 -39.01 -33.34 33.09
CA THR A 33 -38.32 -33.66 31.82
C THR A 33 -38.90 -32.87 30.65
N ILE A 34 -40.23 -32.74 30.57
CA ILE A 34 -40.90 -31.93 29.52
C ILE A 34 -40.57 -30.45 29.68
N GLY A 35 -40.61 -29.92 30.90
CA GLY A 35 -40.31 -28.52 31.19
C GLY A 35 -38.86 -28.15 30.88
N LEU A 36 -37.91 -29.04 31.19
CA LEU A 36 -36.49 -28.85 30.85
C LEU A 36 -36.25 -28.99 29.34
N GLY A 37 -36.86 -29.96 28.67
CA GLY A 37 -36.78 -30.09 27.20
C GLY A 37 -37.28 -28.84 26.48
N TYR A 38 -38.46 -28.33 26.87
CA TYR A 38 -39.04 -27.10 26.31
C TYR A 38 -38.15 -25.87 26.54
N GLN A 39 -37.59 -25.73 27.75
CA GLN A 39 -36.68 -24.62 28.08
C GLN A 39 -35.36 -24.67 27.29
N MET A 40 -34.82 -25.86 27.00
CA MET A 40 -33.57 -25.99 26.23
C MET A 40 -33.80 -25.76 24.74
N ASP A 41 -34.84 -26.37 24.14
CA ASP A 41 -35.11 -26.24 22.70
C ASP A 41 -35.45 -24.79 22.29
N ILE A 42 -36.16 -24.04 23.14
CA ILE A 42 -36.55 -22.65 22.83
C ILE A 42 -35.36 -21.69 22.88
N LYS A 43 -34.42 -21.94 23.80
CA LYS A 43 -33.22 -21.11 23.92
C LYS A 43 -32.33 -21.27 22.69
N ASP A 44 -32.16 -22.50 22.20
CA ASP A 44 -31.40 -22.75 20.98
C ASP A 44 -32.05 -22.12 19.75
N LEU A 45 -33.38 -22.15 19.65
CA LEU A 45 -34.11 -21.50 18.56
C LEU A 45 -33.98 -19.96 18.58
N LEU A 46 -34.03 -19.34 19.77
CA LEU A 46 -33.84 -17.91 19.94
C LEU A 46 -32.40 -17.50 19.58
N VAL A 47 -31.40 -18.24 20.05
CA VAL A 47 -29.99 -17.99 19.74
C VAL A 47 -29.70 -18.14 18.24
N GLN A 48 -30.28 -19.16 17.58
CA GLN A 48 -30.15 -19.32 16.14
C GLN A 48 -30.80 -18.18 15.35
N ARG A 49 -31.98 -17.71 15.81
CA ARG A 49 -32.67 -16.57 15.19
C ARG A 49 -31.85 -15.29 15.32
N ASP A 50 -31.34 -14.98 16.51
CA ASP A 50 -30.53 -13.79 16.74
C ASP A 50 -29.22 -13.83 15.94
N ALA A 51 -28.58 -15.00 15.86
CA ALA A 51 -27.40 -15.20 15.02
C ALA A 51 -27.71 -15.01 13.52
N SER A 52 -28.87 -15.46 13.05
CA SER A 52 -29.31 -15.26 11.67
C SER A 52 -29.63 -13.78 11.39
N GLN A 53 -30.27 -13.09 12.32
CA GLN A 53 -30.63 -11.68 12.18
C GLN A 53 -29.40 -10.76 12.20
N ALA A 54 -28.41 -11.08 13.05
CA ALA A 54 -27.12 -10.39 13.06
C ALA A 54 -26.36 -10.58 11.73
N LYS A 55 -26.38 -11.80 11.16
CA LYS A 55 -25.81 -12.08 9.84
C LYS A 55 -26.51 -11.30 8.73
N GLU A 56 -27.84 -11.17 8.78
CA GLU A 56 -28.60 -10.41 7.78
C GLU A 56 -28.23 -8.92 7.79
N LEU A 57 -28.11 -8.32 8.98
CA LEU A 57 -27.68 -6.93 9.14
C LEU A 57 -26.26 -6.70 8.62
N ASP A 58 -25.32 -7.59 8.98
CA ASP A 58 -23.94 -7.52 8.51
C ASP A 58 -23.86 -7.64 6.97
N LEU A 59 -24.62 -8.58 6.38
CA LEU A 59 -24.66 -8.76 4.94
C LEU A 59 -25.27 -7.56 4.21
N LYS A 60 -26.30 -6.92 4.76
CA LYS A 60 -26.88 -5.68 4.21
C LYS A 60 -25.86 -4.55 4.21
N HIS A 61 -25.15 -4.34 5.32
CA HIS A 61 -24.10 -3.33 5.38
C HIS A 61 -22.99 -3.58 4.37
N GLN A 62 -22.53 -4.82 4.22
CA GLN A 62 -21.51 -5.18 3.23
C GLN A 62 -21.98 -4.93 1.78
N VAL A 63 -23.25 -5.18 1.48
CA VAL A 63 -23.84 -4.92 0.16
C VAL A 63 -23.94 -3.41 -0.09
N GLU A 64 -24.42 -2.63 0.87
CA GLU A 64 -24.51 -1.17 0.76
C GLU A 64 -23.14 -0.51 0.56
N GLU A 65 -22.11 -0.94 1.30
CA GLU A 65 -20.75 -0.42 1.11
C GLU A 65 -20.21 -0.77 -0.28
N LYS A 66 -20.34 -2.03 -0.70
CA LYS A 66 -19.89 -2.47 -2.03
C LYS A 66 -20.66 -1.78 -3.16
N GLN A 67 -21.96 -1.55 -3.00
CA GLN A 67 -22.78 -0.80 -3.94
C GLN A 67 -22.37 0.67 -4.00
N ARG A 68 -22.09 1.31 -2.86
CA ARG A 68 -21.58 2.70 -2.82
C ARG A 68 -20.23 2.83 -3.52
N HIS A 69 -19.34 1.86 -3.34
CA HIS A 69 -18.05 1.81 -4.04
C HIS A 69 -18.20 1.52 -5.53
N ALA A 70 -19.16 0.68 -5.93
CA ALA A 70 -19.42 0.34 -7.33
C ALA A 70 -20.16 1.46 -8.10
N ALA A 71 -21.15 2.11 -7.49
CA ALA A 71 -21.97 3.15 -8.12
C ALA A 71 -21.16 4.39 -8.53
N ASN A 72 -20.09 4.69 -7.80
CA ASN A 72 -19.20 5.81 -8.12
C ASN A 72 -17.98 5.40 -8.96
N LEU A 73 -17.76 4.11 -9.21
CA LEU A 73 -16.57 3.60 -9.88
C LEU A 73 -16.52 4.04 -11.35
N ASP A 74 -17.65 4.03 -12.04
CA ASP A 74 -17.73 4.49 -13.43
C ASP A 74 -17.53 6.01 -13.55
N ALA A 75 -18.03 6.79 -12.57
CA ALA A 75 -17.79 8.23 -12.50
C ALA A 75 -16.30 8.56 -12.24
N TYR A 76 -15.65 7.84 -11.33
CA TYR A 76 -14.21 8.00 -11.07
C TYR A 76 -13.35 7.56 -12.27
N LYS A 77 -13.71 6.48 -12.96
CA LYS A 77 -13.03 6.06 -14.20
C LYS A 77 -13.17 7.10 -15.30
N ALA A 78 -14.36 7.70 -15.44
CA ALA A 78 -14.59 8.76 -16.41
C ALA A 78 -13.74 10.00 -16.09
N GLN A 79 -13.65 10.39 -14.81
CA GLN A 79 -12.79 11.50 -14.37
C GLN A 79 -11.30 11.22 -14.61
N LEU A 80 -10.83 10.00 -14.34
CA LEU A 80 -9.45 9.60 -14.62
C LEU A 80 -9.14 9.65 -16.13
N ALA A 81 -10.03 9.12 -16.97
CA ALA A 81 -9.84 9.16 -18.42
C ALA A 81 -9.83 10.60 -18.97
N ASP A 82 -10.62 11.50 -18.39
CA ASP A 82 -10.66 12.91 -18.78
C ASP A 82 -9.40 13.66 -18.32
N MET A 83 -8.90 13.36 -17.11
CA MET A 83 -7.62 13.85 -16.62
C MET A 83 -6.46 13.36 -17.50
N GLU A 84 -6.42 12.07 -17.86
CA GLU A 84 -5.39 11.51 -18.74
C GLU A 84 -5.40 12.14 -20.13
N ARG A 85 -6.58 12.40 -20.72
CA ARG A 85 -6.70 13.11 -22.01
C ARG A 85 -6.20 14.54 -21.94
N THR A 86 -6.62 15.27 -20.90
CA THR A 86 -6.22 16.67 -20.69
C THR A 86 -4.71 16.76 -20.44
N PHE A 87 -4.18 15.84 -19.64
CA PHE A 87 -2.75 15.76 -19.36
C PHE A 87 -1.94 15.37 -20.61
N GLY A 88 -2.41 14.42 -21.40
CA GLY A 88 -1.79 14.05 -22.68
C GLY A 88 -1.81 15.17 -23.72
N ALA A 89 -2.86 15.99 -23.75
CA ALA A 89 -2.93 17.17 -24.63
C ALA A 89 -1.95 18.28 -24.21
N LEU A 90 -1.78 18.48 -22.90
CA LEU A 90 -0.81 19.44 -22.34
C LEU A 90 0.64 18.97 -22.55
N LEU A 91 0.90 17.66 -22.43
CA LEU A 91 2.22 17.06 -22.71
C LEU A 91 2.63 17.16 -24.18
N ARG A 92 1.68 17.08 -25.12
CA ARG A 92 1.92 17.27 -26.56
C ARG A 92 2.36 18.69 -26.95
N GLN A 93 2.21 19.67 -26.05
CA GLN A 93 2.62 21.06 -26.28
C GLN A 93 4.06 21.37 -25.81
N LEU A 94 4.76 20.41 -25.18
CA LEU A 94 6.16 20.55 -24.81
C LEU A 94 7.04 19.73 -25.78
N PRO A 95 7.98 20.36 -26.53
CA PRO A 95 8.79 19.70 -27.55
C PRO A 95 9.75 18.67 -26.91
N ASN A 96 9.77 17.42 -27.39
CA ASN A 96 10.42 16.31 -26.69
C ASN A 96 11.38 15.50 -27.58
N LYS A 97 12.37 14.86 -26.95
CA LYS A 97 13.58 14.13 -27.46
C LYS A 97 14.87 14.93 -27.61
N LYS A 98 15.01 15.90 -28.53
CA LYS A 98 16.30 16.58 -28.76
C LYS A 98 16.84 17.39 -27.57
N GLU A 99 15.97 17.78 -26.65
CA GLU A 99 16.36 18.62 -25.51
C GLU A 99 17.14 17.86 -24.42
N ALA A 100 16.91 16.55 -24.27
CA ALA A 100 17.61 15.73 -23.28
C ALA A 100 19.07 15.46 -23.70
N GLU A 101 19.33 15.23 -24.99
CA GLU A 101 20.70 15.06 -25.51
C GLU A 101 21.49 16.38 -25.46
N ASN A 102 20.83 17.51 -25.78
CA ASN A 102 21.44 18.84 -25.68
C ASN A 102 21.75 19.24 -24.22
N LEU A 103 21.02 18.70 -23.23
CA LEU A 103 21.22 19.04 -21.82
C LEU A 103 22.60 18.63 -21.29
N ILE A 104 23.19 17.54 -21.79
CA ILE A 104 24.55 17.16 -21.38
C ILE A 104 25.61 18.06 -21.99
N VAL A 105 25.36 18.59 -23.18
CA VAL A 105 26.21 19.64 -23.77
C VAL A 105 26.14 20.89 -22.90
N ASP A 106 24.93 21.27 -22.47
CA ASP A 106 24.71 22.44 -21.59
C ASP A 106 25.43 22.25 -20.23
N VAL A 107 25.32 21.07 -19.60
CA VAL A 107 26.00 20.75 -18.33
C VAL A 107 27.53 20.74 -18.50
N ALA A 108 28.04 20.15 -19.59
CA ALA A 108 29.47 20.15 -19.87
C ALA A 108 30.02 21.56 -20.13
N GLN A 109 29.24 22.42 -20.78
CA GLN A 109 29.60 23.82 -20.99
C GLN A 109 29.58 24.62 -19.67
N THR A 110 28.61 24.36 -18.79
CA THR A 110 28.54 24.97 -17.45
C THR A 110 29.73 24.58 -16.58
N SER A 111 30.25 23.36 -16.68
CA SER A 111 31.44 22.97 -15.91
C SER A 111 32.71 23.67 -16.45
N LEU A 112 32.86 23.78 -17.77
CA LEU A 112 33.94 24.56 -18.39
C LEU A 112 33.87 26.05 -18.01
N ALA A 113 32.67 26.64 -18.01
CA ALA A 113 32.45 28.04 -17.63
C ALA A 113 32.82 28.32 -16.16
N ASN A 114 32.67 27.31 -15.30
CA ASN A 114 33.05 27.37 -13.90
C ASN A 114 34.54 27.04 -13.64
N GLY A 115 35.32 26.81 -14.70
CA GLY A 115 36.75 26.49 -14.60
C GLY A 115 37.03 25.08 -14.07
N LEU A 116 36.05 24.17 -14.11
CA LEU A 116 36.20 22.79 -13.69
C LEU A 116 36.81 21.95 -14.82
N LYS A 117 37.70 21.03 -14.47
CA LYS A 117 38.23 20.04 -15.40
C LYS A 117 37.29 18.84 -15.42
N ASN A 118 36.66 18.57 -16.56
CA ASN A 118 35.88 17.37 -16.78
C ASN A 118 36.82 16.19 -17.04
N GLN A 119 36.85 15.22 -16.14
CA GLN A 119 37.63 14.00 -16.35
C GLN A 119 36.84 12.96 -17.15
N GLN A 120 35.55 12.81 -16.85
CA GLN A 120 34.74 11.72 -17.37
C GLN A 120 33.26 12.07 -17.34
N ILE A 121 32.58 11.85 -18.46
CA ILE A 121 31.13 11.93 -18.61
C ILE A 121 30.69 10.60 -19.20
N GLN A 122 29.92 9.81 -18.45
CA GLN A 122 29.45 8.51 -18.89
C GLN A 122 27.92 8.45 -18.86
N PRO A 123 27.27 8.13 -20.00
CA PRO A 123 25.84 7.79 -19.98
C PRO A 123 25.66 6.46 -19.27
N GLY A 124 24.68 6.42 -18.36
CA GLY A 124 24.20 5.19 -17.75
C GLY A 124 23.10 4.54 -18.58
N GLN A 125 22.50 3.50 -18.02
CA GLN A 125 21.36 2.83 -18.65
C GLN A 125 20.09 3.66 -18.45
N GLU A 126 19.33 3.82 -19.52
CA GLU A 126 18.02 4.45 -19.47
C GLU A 126 17.03 3.60 -18.66
N VAL A 127 16.34 4.24 -17.72
CA VAL A 127 15.32 3.61 -16.88
C VAL A 127 13.95 4.10 -17.32
N ILE A 128 13.17 3.19 -17.89
CA ILE A 128 11.84 3.43 -18.41
C ILE A 128 10.80 3.22 -17.30
N HIS A 129 10.01 4.24 -17.02
CA HIS A 129 8.84 4.19 -16.13
C HIS A 129 7.54 4.14 -16.94
N ASP A 130 6.37 4.31 -16.30
CA ASP A 130 5.07 4.19 -16.98
C ASP A 130 4.81 5.31 -18.00
N PHE A 131 5.33 6.52 -17.76
CA PHE A 131 5.06 7.71 -18.60
C PHE A 131 6.31 8.55 -18.92
N TYR A 132 7.47 8.22 -18.34
CA TYR A 132 8.72 8.94 -18.56
C TYR A 132 9.90 7.98 -18.52
N ALA A 133 11.02 8.39 -19.09
CA ALA A 133 12.30 7.73 -18.91
C ALA A 133 13.28 8.67 -18.22
N GLU A 134 14.08 8.13 -17.31
CA GLU A 134 15.24 8.82 -16.77
C GLU A 134 16.53 8.32 -17.43
N LEU A 135 17.39 9.25 -17.82
CA LEU A 135 18.71 8.97 -18.37
C LEU A 135 19.78 9.53 -17.42
N PRO A 136 20.42 8.67 -16.62
CA PRO A 136 21.47 9.05 -15.69
C PRO A 136 22.81 9.25 -16.41
N TYR A 137 23.59 10.23 -15.95
CA TYR A 137 24.95 10.50 -16.40
C TYR A 137 25.88 10.61 -15.20
N THR A 138 26.94 9.82 -15.17
CA THR A 138 27.98 9.93 -14.16
C THR A 138 29.04 10.93 -14.62
N LEU A 139 29.25 11.96 -13.82
CA LEU A 139 30.20 13.05 -14.06
C LEU A 139 31.34 12.95 -13.04
N ARG A 140 32.59 13.10 -13.50
CA ARG A 140 33.77 13.31 -12.65
C ARG A 140 34.40 14.66 -12.96
N LEU A 141 34.39 15.52 -11.97
CA LEU A 141 34.79 16.93 -12.05
C LEU A 141 35.95 17.18 -11.09
N GLN A 142 36.93 17.99 -11.50
CA GLN A 142 38.04 18.41 -10.65
C GLN A 142 38.14 19.93 -10.58
N GLY A 143 38.23 20.48 -9.37
CA GLY A 143 38.36 21.92 -9.13
C GLY A 143 38.31 22.28 -7.65
N SER A 144 38.21 23.58 -7.33
CA SER A 144 38.06 24.03 -5.95
C SER A 144 36.64 23.80 -5.43
N PHE A 145 36.47 23.78 -4.10
CA PHE A 145 35.14 23.65 -3.47
C PHE A 145 34.15 24.69 -3.97
N HIS A 146 34.59 25.95 -4.10
CA HIS A 146 33.73 27.04 -4.52
C HIS A 146 33.27 26.90 -5.98
N GLN A 147 34.16 26.44 -6.87
CA GLN A 147 33.80 26.17 -8.27
C GLN A 147 32.80 25.01 -8.38
N LEU A 148 32.97 23.96 -7.58
CA LEU A 148 32.04 22.83 -7.54
C LEU A 148 30.66 23.24 -7.00
N ALA A 149 30.62 24.06 -5.96
CA ALA A 149 29.37 24.61 -5.42
C ALA A 149 28.66 25.52 -6.43
N LYS A 150 29.42 26.36 -7.13
CA LYS A 150 28.90 27.23 -8.19
C LYS A 150 28.34 26.41 -9.36
N PHE A 151 29.04 25.37 -9.79
CA PHE A 151 28.55 24.44 -10.82
C PHE A 151 27.23 23.78 -10.42
N ALA A 152 27.09 23.31 -9.18
CA ALA A 152 25.83 22.71 -8.72
C ALA A 152 24.67 23.73 -8.75
N SER A 153 24.94 24.98 -8.35
CA SER A 153 23.95 26.06 -8.40
C SER A 153 23.56 26.43 -9.83
N ASP A 154 24.54 26.60 -10.72
CA ASP A 154 24.30 26.98 -12.13
C ASP A 154 23.60 25.85 -12.89
N THR A 155 23.92 24.59 -12.59
CA THR A 155 23.23 23.42 -13.17
C THR A 155 21.77 23.36 -12.73
N ALA A 156 21.49 23.64 -11.45
CA ALA A 156 20.11 23.73 -10.95
C ALA A 156 19.33 24.93 -11.52
N ALA A 157 20.02 25.97 -11.99
CA ALA A 157 19.42 27.15 -12.61
C ALA A 157 19.15 26.99 -14.12
N LEU A 158 19.52 25.86 -14.73
CA LEU A 158 19.22 25.60 -16.14
C LEU A 158 17.70 25.62 -16.37
N PRO A 159 17.22 26.15 -17.51
CA PRO A 159 15.78 26.21 -17.84
C PRO A 159 15.21 24.84 -18.26
N ARG A 160 15.69 23.75 -17.65
CA ARG A 160 15.35 22.36 -17.95
C ARG A 160 15.41 21.51 -16.66
N ILE A 161 14.74 20.35 -16.67
CA ILE A 161 14.66 19.46 -15.50
C ILE A 161 15.92 18.57 -15.45
N VAL A 162 16.85 18.93 -14.55
CA VAL A 162 18.01 18.12 -14.20
C VAL A 162 18.03 17.91 -12.69
N THR A 163 18.33 16.68 -12.25
CA THR A 163 18.52 16.40 -10.83
C THR A 163 19.91 15.85 -10.60
N LEU A 164 20.50 16.21 -9.47
CA LEU A 164 21.84 15.84 -9.08
C LEU A 164 21.78 14.90 -7.88
N HIS A 165 22.42 13.74 -8.00
CA HIS A 165 22.42 12.66 -7.02
C HIS A 165 23.85 12.19 -6.74
N ASP A 166 24.02 11.43 -5.67
CA ASP A 166 25.24 10.67 -5.38
C ASP A 166 26.53 11.50 -5.39
N PHE A 167 26.57 12.55 -4.56
CA PHE A 167 27.76 13.38 -4.38
C PHE A 167 28.85 12.62 -3.64
N ALA A 168 29.96 12.33 -4.29
CA ALA A 168 31.14 11.73 -3.70
C ALA A 168 32.38 12.59 -3.96
N THR A 169 32.93 13.20 -2.92
CA THR A 169 34.11 14.07 -3.03
C THR A 169 35.35 13.37 -2.49
N THR A 170 36.42 13.39 -3.26
CA THR A 170 37.75 12.95 -2.86
C THR A 170 38.71 14.12 -3.00
N SER A 171 39.79 14.09 -2.24
CA SER A 171 40.80 15.15 -2.29
C SER A 171 42.14 14.58 -2.70
N SER A 172 42.82 15.26 -3.63
CA SER A 172 44.08 14.79 -4.23
C SER A 172 45.30 14.93 -3.31
N SER A 173 45.25 15.79 -2.29
CA SER A 173 46.40 16.12 -1.45
C SER A 173 46.02 16.31 0.02
N LYS A 174 46.62 15.58 0.95
CA LYS A 174 46.22 15.64 2.38
C LYS A 174 46.72 16.91 3.11
N ASP A 175 47.74 17.57 2.56
CA ASP A 175 48.55 18.58 3.27
C ASP A 175 48.35 20.04 2.81
N LEU A 176 47.38 20.31 1.92
CA LEU A 176 47.02 21.68 1.49
C LEU A 176 45.88 22.26 2.33
N ALA A 177 45.92 23.58 2.58
CA ALA A 177 44.81 24.32 3.17
C ALA A 177 43.54 24.20 2.31
N MET A 178 42.35 24.27 2.94
CA MET A 178 41.07 23.99 2.27
C MET A 178 40.81 24.82 1.01
N ASP A 179 41.30 26.07 0.95
CA ASP A 179 41.07 26.97 -0.18
C ASP A 179 41.91 26.65 -1.43
N ASP A 180 43.11 26.08 -1.25
CA ASP A 180 44.01 25.73 -2.36
C ASP A 180 43.90 24.25 -2.78
N LYS A 181 42.94 23.54 -2.20
CA LYS A 181 42.79 22.10 -2.37
C LYS A 181 41.98 21.79 -3.62
N GLU A 182 42.61 21.15 -4.61
CA GLU A 182 41.84 20.53 -5.70
C GLU A 182 41.04 19.33 -5.14
N LEU A 183 39.74 19.34 -5.42
CA LEU A 183 38.80 18.30 -5.07
C LEU A 183 38.35 17.60 -6.35
N SER A 184 38.22 16.28 -6.28
CA SER A 184 37.58 15.47 -7.32
C SER A 184 36.19 15.09 -6.83
N LEU A 185 35.16 15.57 -7.53
CA LEU A 185 33.76 15.30 -7.27
C LEU A 185 33.23 14.32 -8.31
N GLN A 186 32.68 13.21 -7.85
CA GLN A 186 31.81 12.34 -8.63
C GLN A 186 30.36 12.66 -8.29
N ILE A 187 29.52 12.77 -9.32
CA ILE A 187 28.10 13.13 -9.19
C ILE A 187 27.29 12.46 -10.31
N THR A 188 26.05 12.07 -10.01
CA THR A 188 25.11 11.50 -10.98
C THR A 188 24.07 12.55 -11.36
N ALA A 189 24.10 13.03 -12.60
CA ALA A 189 23.08 13.91 -13.14
C ALA A 189 22.00 13.08 -13.85
N LYS A 190 20.74 13.19 -13.43
CA LYS A 190 19.61 12.53 -14.10
C LYS A 190 18.81 13.53 -14.91
N THR A 191 18.53 13.15 -16.15
CA THR A 191 17.68 13.88 -17.09
C THR A 191 16.40 13.10 -17.33
N TYR A 192 15.30 13.79 -17.64
CA TYR A 192 13.99 13.17 -17.80
C TYR A 192 13.44 13.46 -19.20
N ARG A 193 12.87 12.44 -19.84
CA ARG A 193 12.15 12.57 -21.11
C ARG A 193 10.82 11.85 -21.08
N TYR A 194 9.92 12.23 -21.97
CA TYR A 194 8.67 11.49 -22.18
C TYR A 194 8.90 10.23 -23.01
N LEU A 195 8.09 9.21 -22.76
CA LEU A 195 8.03 7.99 -23.57
C LEU A 195 7.02 8.19 -24.70
N GLU A 196 7.44 8.02 -25.95
CA GLU A 196 6.50 8.07 -27.07
C GLU A 196 5.54 6.87 -27.04
N GLU A 197 4.34 7.06 -27.60
CA GLU A 197 3.32 5.99 -27.71
C GLU A 197 3.94 4.74 -28.35
N GLY A 198 4.12 3.69 -27.54
CA GLY A 198 4.72 2.41 -27.95
C GLY A 198 5.99 2.00 -27.20
N GLU A 199 6.61 2.90 -26.43
CA GLU A 199 7.85 2.63 -25.67
C GLU A 199 7.58 2.26 -24.19
N ALA A 200 6.38 2.52 -23.68
CA ALA A 200 5.98 2.13 -22.33
C ALA A 200 5.93 0.60 -22.18
N PRO A 201 6.44 0.04 -21.07
CA PRO A 201 6.34 -1.38 -20.81
C PRO A 201 4.86 -1.76 -20.74
N LYS A 202 4.44 -2.72 -21.57
CA LYS A 202 3.08 -3.26 -21.54
C LYS A 202 2.85 -3.88 -20.16
N THR A 203 2.25 -3.12 -19.26
CA THR A 203 1.89 -3.60 -17.92
C THR A 203 0.70 -4.54 -18.05
N ASP A 204 0.98 -5.84 -18.04
CA ASP A 204 -0.04 -6.89 -17.99
C ASP A 204 -0.89 -6.72 -16.71
N PRO A 205 -2.20 -6.45 -16.80
CA PRO A 205 -3.06 -6.19 -15.63
C PRO A 205 -3.30 -7.43 -14.75
N LYS A 206 -2.68 -8.59 -15.04
CA LYS A 206 -2.88 -9.85 -14.31
C LYS A 206 -2.02 -10.02 -13.04
N ALA A 207 -1.02 -9.17 -12.78
CA ALA A 207 -0.09 -9.36 -11.67
C ALA A 207 -0.58 -8.82 -10.30
N LYS A 208 -1.57 -7.91 -10.25
CA LYS A 208 -2.03 -7.30 -8.99
C LYS A 208 -3.05 -8.15 -8.18
N GLY A 209 -3.39 -9.36 -8.64
CA GLY A 209 -4.44 -10.19 -8.01
C GLY A 209 -4.00 -11.24 -6.98
N LYS A 210 -2.70 -11.39 -6.67
CA LYS A 210 -2.20 -12.50 -5.82
C LYS A 210 -1.64 -12.14 -4.45
N ALA A 211 -1.67 -10.87 -4.03
CA ALA A 211 -1.22 -10.48 -2.69
C ALA A 211 -2.42 -10.17 -1.77
N ALA A 212 -3.20 -11.20 -1.43
CA ALA A 212 -4.04 -11.18 -0.24
C ALA A 212 -3.29 -11.90 0.89
N PRO A 213 -3.15 -11.33 2.09
CA PRO A 213 -2.38 -11.93 3.17
C PRO A 213 -3.10 -13.16 3.72
N LYS A 214 -2.47 -14.33 3.61
CA LYS A 214 -2.83 -15.50 4.41
C LYS A 214 -2.46 -15.22 5.86
N GLY A 215 -3.42 -14.75 6.64
CA GLY A 215 -3.36 -14.77 8.09
C GLY A 215 -3.77 -16.12 8.65
N LYS A 216 -2.98 -16.56 9.65
CA LYS A 216 -3.20 -17.60 10.67
C LYS A 216 -2.77 -19.04 10.35
N GLY A 217 -1.67 -19.43 11.00
CA GLY A 217 -1.63 -20.54 11.96
C GLY A 217 -1.11 -19.98 13.27
#